data_AF-U5WBM3-F1
#
_entry.id   AF-U5WBM3-F1
#
_cell.length_a   1.000
_cell.length_b   1.000
_cell.length_c   1.000
_cell.angle_alpha   90.00
_cell.angle_beta   90.00
_cell.angle_gamma   90.00
#
_symmetry.space_group_name_H-M   'P 1'
#
loop_
_entity.id
_entity.type
_entity.pdbx_description
1 polymer ?
#
loop_
_entity_poly.entity_id
_entity_poly.type
_entity_poly.pdbx_seq_one_letter_code
_entity_poly.pdbx_strand_id
1 'polypeptide(L)'
;MGGPDAAIAVCADIDGLFTDSPLSVRETTLLGCLPHPPLSRALDALAKGAGNPGGALHRRAIDAFLYSVDRNGVADRLVDSQLRASVTGVRPSVLAAGLVDVTLDSAISETMPSSARTIWDLWHAGGPTESGLWAGCDRELRHHWLGAALAHHRADVRDKPAGRTYELDGRHITDVEGFYCAIGEAVNGPGGYFGWNGAALHACVTGRWGAEWPFRLIWRDAEVARTHLVAGAGPGGPATFDEILQWLAEDQIEVELR
;
A
#
# COMPACT_ATOMS: atom_id res chain seq x y z
N MET A 1 -48.24 -18.37 16.16
CA MET A 1 -48.19 -18.65 14.71
C MET A 1 -46.80 -18.27 14.22
N GLY A 2 -45.90 -19.24 14.05
CA GLY A 2 -44.61 -19.04 13.37
C GLY A 2 -44.70 -19.67 11.99
N GLY A 3 -44.55 -18.87 10.94
CA GLY A 3 -44.47 -19.38 9.56
C GLY A 3 -43.15 -20.12 9.33
N PRO A 4 -43.11 -21.12 8.44
CA PRO A 4 -41.89 -21.87 8.20
C PRO A 4 -40.82 -21.00 7.52
N ASP A 5 -39.57 -21.12 7.99
CA ASP A 5 -38.37 -20.58 7.33
C ASP A 5 -38.32 -21.10 5.89
N ALA A 6 -38.59 -20.22 4.94
CA ALA A 6 -38.42 -20.51 3.53
C ALA A 6 -36.93 -20.41 3.20
N ALA A 7 -36.28 -21.55 3.01
CA ALA A 7 -34.92 -21.59 2.47
C ALA A 7 -34.90 -20.92 1.09
N ILE A 8 -34.21 -19.77 1.00
CA ILE A 8 -34.21 -18.91 -0.20
C ILE A 8 -33.27 -19.47 -1.29
N ALA A 9 -32.34 -20.37 -0.92
CA ALA A 9 -31.55 -21.19 -1.82
C ALA A 9 -30.92 -22.38 -1.06
N VAL A 10 -30.72 -23.50 -1.76
CA VAL A 10 -29.91 -24.63 -1.30
C VAL A 10 -28.72 -24.74 -2.24
N CYS A 11 -27.50 -24.73 -1.69
CA CYS A 11 -26.28 -24.88 -2.46
C CYS A 11 -26.25 -26.29 -3.06
N ALA A 12 -26.38 -26.39 -4.39
CA ALA A 12 -26.57 -27.63 -5.12
C ALA A 12 -25.26 -28.35 -5.47
N ASP A 13 -24.31 -28.36 -4.53
CA ASP A 13 -22.93 -28.84 -4.70
C ASP A 13 -21.97 -27.82 -5.35
N ILE A 14 -20.70 -27.85 -4.94
CA ILE A 14 -19.62 -27.01 -5.48
C ILE A 14 -18.52 -27.93 -5.98
N ASP A 15 -18.62 -28.32 -7.24
CA ASP A 15 -17.53 -28.97 -7.96
C ASP A 15 -16.64 -27.90 -8.62
N GLY A 16 -15.33 -27.92 -8.31
CA GLY A 16 -14.32 -27.11 -9.01
C GLY A 16 -13.92 -25.79 -8.37
N LEU A 17 -14.42 -25.44 -7.17
CA LEU A 17 -13.92 -24.26 -6.44
C LEU A 17 -12.51 -24.47 -5.86
N PHE A 18 -12.17 -25.73 -5.57
CA PHE A 18 -10.80 -26.14 -5.24
C PHE A 18 -10.17 -26.74 -6.49
N THR A 19 -9.80 -25.90 -7.44
CA THR A 19 -8.72 -26.30 -8.34
C THR A 19 -7.44 -26.28 -7.50
N ASP A 20 -6.81 -27.43 -7.31
CA ASP A 20 -5.39 -27.52 -6.97
C ASP A 20 -4.60 -26.96 -8.16
N SER A 21 -4.72 -25.65 -8.40
CA SER A 21 -3.68 -24.95 -9.11
C SER A 21 -2.46 -25.11 -8.22
N PRO A 22 -1.35 -25.73 -8.67
CA PRO A 22 -0.14 -25.68 -7.89
C PRO A 22 0.19 -24.20 -7.81
N LEU A 23 -0.15 -23.57 -6.68
CA LEU A 23 0.40 -22.28 -6.32
C LEU A 23 1.89 -22.49 -6.49
N SER A 24 2.48 -21.90 -7.54
CA SER A 24 3.92 -21.91 -7.65
C SER A 24 4.37 -21.14 -6.44
N VAL A 25 4.81 -21.84 -5.39
CA VAL A 25 5.32 -21.22 -4.19
C VAL A 25 6.59 -20.51 -4.66
N ARG A 26 6.45 -19.21 -4.94
CA ARG A 26 7.56 -18.38 -5.37
C ARG A 26 8.44 -18.18 -4.15
N GLU A 27 9.49 -18.97 -4.04
CA GLU A 27 10.46 -18.80 -2.96
C GLU A 27 11.13 -17.43 -3.05
N THR A 28 11.31 -16.78 -1.90
CA THR A 28 12.01 -15.50 -1.80
C THR A 28 13.21 -15.64 -0.90
N THR A 29 14.33 -15.01 -1.26
CA THR A 29 15.53 -14.98 -0.41
C THR A 29 15.78 -13.58 0.13
N LEU A 30 15.73 -13.44 1.45
CA LEU A 30 16.24 -12.25 2.14
C LEU A 30 17.77 -12.34 2.20
N LEU A 31 18.46 -11.30 1.76
CA LEU A 31 19.92 -11.28 1.72
C LEU A 31 20.50 -10.53 2.92
N GLY A 32 21.55 -11.07 3.54
CA GLY A 32 22.32 -10.36 4.57
C GLY A 32 21.55 -10.06 5.86
N CYS A 33 20.66 -10.94 6.29
CA CYS A 33 19.92 -10.78 7.54
C CYS A 33 20.84 -10.91 8.75
N LEU A 34 20.68 -10.01 9.72
CA LEU A 34 21.17 -10.19 11.09
C LEU A 34 20.02 -10.78 11.94
N PRO A 35 20.09 -12.04 12.39
CA PRO A 35 18.98 -12.67 13.08
C PRO A 35 18.74 -12.08 14.48
N HIS A 36 17.61 -11.40 14.65
CA HIS A 36 17.04 -11.07 15.96
C HIS A 36 16.09 -12.18 16.45
N PRO A 37 15.69 -12.19 17.74
CA PRO A 37 15.04 -13.36 18.37
C PRO A 37 13.87 -14.01 17.62
N PRO A 38 12.97 -13.28 16.92
CA PRO A 38 11.94 -13.92 16.10
C PRO A 38 12.52 -14.77 14.97
N LEU A 39 13.47 -14.23 14.21
CA LEU A 39 14.13 -14.95 13.12
C LEU A 39 15.05 -16.05 13.65
N SER A 40 15.81 -15.81 14.73
CA SER A 40 16.67 -16.82 15.35
C SER A 40 15.87 -18.07 15.76
N ARG A 41 14.67 -17.90 16.34
CA ARG A 41 13.81 -19.03 16.71
C ARG A 41 13.35 -19.84 15.49
N ALA A 42 13.04 -19.16 14.38
CA ALA A 42 12.66 -19.82 13.14
C ALA A 42 13.83 -20.61 12.53
N LEU A 43 15.03 -20.04 12.56
CA LEU A 43 16.27 -20.71 12.14
C LEU A 43 16.60 -21.94 13.01
N ASP A 44 16.46 -21.82 14.34
CA ASP A 44 16.63 -22.93 15.27
C ASP A 44 15.63 -24.06 15.00
N ALA A 45 14.38 -23.70 14.68
CA ALA A 45 13.34 -24.66 14.33
C ALA A 45 13.62 -25.34 12.99
N LEU A 46 14.15 -24.60 12.00
CA LEU A 46 14.61 -25.18 10.74
C LEU A 46 15.72 -26.21 10.99
N ALA A 47 16.75 -25.84 11.75
CA ALA A 47 17.90 -26.69 12.07
C ALA A 47 17.52 -27.97 12.81
N LYS A 48 16.49 -27.92 13.67
CA LYS A 48 15.98 -29.09 14.40
C LYS A 48 15.20 -30.06 13.51
N GLY A 49 14.72 -29.67 12.34
CA GLY A 49 13.95 -30.54 11.45
C GLY A 49 12.50 -30.76 11.90
N ALA A 50 11.60 -30.99 10.94
CA ALA A 50 10.15 -31.00 11.17
C ALA A 50 9.67 -32.19 12.03
N GLY A 51 10.46 -33.27 12.11
CA GLY A 51 10.18 -34.44 12.94
C GLY A 51 10.43 -34.22 14.44
N ASN A 52 11.01 -33.09 14.85
CA ASN A 52 11.24 -32.77 16.25
C ASN A 52 10.19 -31.75 16.76
N PRO A 53 9.69 -31.88 18.01
CA PRO A 53 8.74 -30.90 18.58
C PRO A 53 9.27 -29.46 18.55
N GLY A 54 10.59 -29.31 18.70
CA GLY A 54 11.28 -28.03 18.61
C GLY A 54 11.50 -27.50 17.20
N GLY A 55 11.26 -28.30 16.16
CA GLY A 55 11.45 -27.95 14.74
C GLY A 55 10.18 -28.00 13.88
N ALA A 56 9.02 -28.12 14.54
CA ALA A 56 7.70 -28.12 13.90
C ALA A 56 7.50 -26.90 12.96
N LEU A 57 6.76 -27.10 11.86
CA LEU A 57 6.61 -26.10 10.79
C LEU A 57 6.08 -24.75 11.29
N HIS A 58 5.11 -24.75 12.21
CA HIS A 58 4.57 -23.51 12.79
C HIS A 58 5.62 -22.66 13.52
N ARG A 59 6.73 -23.26 13.99
CA ARG A 59 7.84 -22.54 14.64
C ARG A 59 8.80 -21.90 13.64
N ARG A 60 8.69 -22.23 12.36
CA ARG A 60 9.44 -21.64 11.26
C ARG A 60 8.73 -20.43 10.66
N ALA A 61 7.47 -20.23 11.01
CA ALA A 61 6.68 -19.10 10.55
C ALA A 61 7.22 -17.78 11.14
N ILE A 62 7.34 -16.79 10.27
CA ILE A 62 7.66 -15.40 10.58
C ILE A 62 6.51 -14.50 10.11
N ASP A 63 6.26 -13.46 10.89
CA ASP A 63 5.37 -12.36 10.56
C ASP A 63 6.19 -11.08 10.73
N ALA A 64 6.37 -10.34 9.63
CA ALA A 64 7.27 -9.19 9.57
C ALA A 64 6.69 -8.09 8.68
N PHE A 65 7.24 -6.89 8.81
CA PHE A 65 6.99 -5.77 7.90
C PHE A 65 8.30 -5.40 7.21
N LEU A 66 8.22 -5.00 5.94
CA LEU A 66 9.39 -4.50 5.21
C LEU A 66 9.51 -2.98 5.40
N TYR A 67 10.75 -2.54 5.54
CA TYR A 67 11.11 -1.14 5.71
C TYR A 67 12.11 -0.75 4.63
N SER A 68 11.95 0.45 4.07
CA SER A 68 13.01 1.16 3.37
C SER A 68 13.94 1.78 4.41
N VAL A 69 15.25 1.69 4.22
CA VAL A 69 16.22 2.28 5.16
C VAL A 69 17.15 3.20 4.39
N ASP A 70 17.25 4.45 4.84
CA ASP A 70 18.12 5.45 4.25
C ASP A 70 19.60 5.22 4.65
N ARG A 71 20.51 6.00 4.04
CA ARG A 71 21.96 5.92 4.32
C ARG A 71 22.34 6.27 5.77
N ASN A 72 21.45 6.93 6.51
CA ASN A 72 21.65 7.33 7.90
C ASN A 72 21.01 6.35 8.89
N GLY A 73 20.32 5.32 8.41
CA GLY A 73 19.63 4.32 9.23
C GLY A 73 18.20 4.70 9.62
N VAL A 74 17.62 5.74 9.02
CA VAL A 74 16.19 6.07 9.18
C VAL A 74 15.38 5.04 8.40
N ALA A 75 14.41 4.42 9.07
CA ALA A 75 13.62 3.32 8.52
C ALA A 75 12.16 3.73 8.33
N ASP A 76 11.70 3.67 7.09
CA ASP A 76 10.35 4.03 6.68
C ASP A 76 9.58 2.78 6.25
N ARG A 77 8.39 2.59 6.83
CA ARG A 77 7.59 1.39 6.55
C ARG A 77 7.09 1.43 5.11
N LEU A 78 7.30 0.34 4.37
CA LEU A 78 6.72 0.17 3.06
C LEU A 78 5.20 -0.11 3.19
N VAL A 79 4.42 0.46 2.28
CA VAL A 79 3.01 0.13 2.12
C VAL A 79 2.84 -1.34 1.69
N ASP A 80 1.77 -2.01 2.16
CA ASP A 80 1.42 -3.41 1.83
C ASP A 80 2.57 -4.41 2.04
N SER A 81 3.44 -4.11 3.00
CA SER A 81 4.72 -4.79 3.21
C SER A 81 4.70 -5.91 4.23
N GLN A 82 3.51 -6.37 4.62
CA GLN A 82 3.41 -7.47 5.56
C GLN A 82 3.86 -8.77 4.89
N LEU A 83 4.85 -9.40 5.50
CA LEU A 83 5.42 -10.67 5.09
C LEU A 83 5.03 -11.73 6.11
N ARG A 84 4.18 -12.66 5.68
CA ARG A 84 3.92 -13.90 6.40
C ARG A 84 4.47 -15.07 5.58
N ALA A 85 5.46 -15.75 6.14
CA ALA A 85 6.16 -16.84 5.46
C ALA A 85 6.78 -17.81 6.47
N SER A 86 7.17 -18.99 6.03
CA SER A 86 7.98 -19.93 6.78
C SER A 86 9.40 -19.96 6.25
N VAL A 87 10.36 -20.06 7.15
CA VAL A 87 11.76 -20.26 6.78
C VAL A 87 11.98 -21.68 6.26
N THR A 88 12.45 -21.79 5.02
CA THR A 88 12.74 -23.06 4.33
C THR A 88 14.23 -23.32 4.18
N GLY A 89 15.05 -22.26 4.19
CA GLY A 89 16.49 -22.36 3.98
C GLY A 89 17.26 -21.25 4.69
N VAL A 90 18.51 -21.54 4.99
CA VAL A 90 19.47 -20.56 5.52
C VAL A 90 20.87 -20.89 5.02
N ARG A 91 21.63 -19.86 4.66
CA ARG A 91 23.05 -19.97 4.34
C ARG A 91 23.83 -18.75 4.84
N PRO A 92 25.14 -18.85 5.08
CA PRO A 92 25.97 -17.66 5.33
C PRO A 92 25.84 -16.66 4.18
N SER A 93 25.69 -15.38 4.50
CA SER A 93 25.61 -14.32 3.50
C SER A 93 26.99 -13.93 2.98
N VAL A 94 27.06 -13.58 1.70
CA VAL A 94 28.27 -13.01 1.09
C VAL A 94 28.47 -11.53 1.43
N LEU A 95 27.45 -10.87 1.99
CA LEU A 95 27.46 -9.41 2.22
C LEU A 95 28.32 -9.00 3.41
N ALA A 96 28.36 -9.79 4.49
CA ALA A 96 29.28 -9.60 5.60
C ALA A 96 29.34 -10.84 6.51
N ALA A 97 30.44 -10.99 7.26
CA ALA A 97 30.56 -12.03 8.27
C ALA A 97 29.51 -11.86 9.37
N GLY A 98 28.90 -12.96 9.80
CA GLY A 98 27.84 -12.96 10.82
C GLY A 98 26.43 -12.70 10.30
N LEU A 99 26.27 -12.39 9.00
CA LEU A 99 24.98 -12.27 8.33
C LEU A 99 24.59 -13.59 7.65
N VAL A 100 23.28 -13.81 7.48
CA VAL A 100 22.72 -14.98 6.81
C VAL A 100 21.75 -14.60 5.71
N ASP A 101 21.74 -15.33 4.61
CA ASP A 101 20.65 -15.27 3.64
C ASP A 101 19.57 -16.28 4.07
N VAL A 102 18.31 -15.88 4.03
CA VAL A 102 17.16 -16.66 4.51
C VAL A 102 16.17 -16.89 3.37
N THR A 103 15.88 -18.16 3.08
CA THR A 103 14.89 -18.56 2.07
C THR A 103 13.53 -18.78 2.73
N LEU A 104 12.48 -18.26 2.10
CA LEU A 104 11.11 -18.27 2.58
C LEU A 104 10.19 -18.99 1.58
N ASP A 105 9.20 -19.72 2.09
CA ASP A 105 8.14 -20.41 1.31
C ASP A 105 7.04 -19.47 0.79
N SER A 106 7.33 -18.19 0.68
CA SER A 106 6.35 -17.20 0.26
C SER A 106 7.01 -16.20 -0.66
N ALA A 107 6.28 -15.79 -1.69
CA ALA A 107 6.62 -14.56 -2.36
C ALA A 107 6.32 -13.43 -1.39
N ILE A 108 7.31 -12.59 -1.13
CA ILE A 108 6.97 -11.20 -0.83
C ILE A 108 6.14 -10.75 -2.04
N SER A 109 4.85 -10.45 -1.81
CA SER A 109 3.91 -9.98 -2.84
C SER A 109 4.65 -9.00 -3.75
N GLU A 110 4.58 -9.25 -5.08
CA GLU A 110 5.41 -8.68 -6.14
C GLU A 110 6.43 -7.65 -5.62
N THR A 111 7.62 -8.18 -5.32
CA THR A 111 8.80 -7.44 -4.89
C THR A 111 8.81 -6.06 -5.53
N MET A 112 8.67 -5.01 -4.71
CA MET A 112 8.80 -3.59 -5.06
C MET A 112 9.55 -3.46 -6.39
N PRO A 113 8.88 -3.10 -7.49
CA PRO A 113 9.51 -3.11 -8.80
C PRO A 113 10.78 -2.27 -8.71
N SER A 114 11.85 -2.70 -9.36
CA SER A 114 13.14 -2.02 -9.22
C SER A 114 13.07 -0.52 -9.52
N SER A 115 12.12 -0.10 -10.35
CA SER A 115 11.76 1.30 -10.63
C SER A 115 11.19 2.05 -9.41
N ALA A 116 10.46 1.38 -8.51
CA ALA A 116 10.01 1.97 -7.25
C ALA A 116 11.17 2.30 -6.30
N ARG A 117 12.36 1.69 -6.46
CA ARG A 117 13.56 2.11 -5.73
C ARG A 117 13.89 3.58 -5.99
N THR A 118 13.74 4.04 -7.24
CA THR A 118 13.99 5.43 -7.62
C THR A 118 13.07 6.40 -6.86
N ILE A 119 11.83 5.97 -6.56
CA ILE A 119 10.89 6.72 -5.72
C ILE A 119 11.49 6.85 -4.31
N TRP A 120 11.86 5.75 -3.66
CA TRP A 120 12.45 5.82 -2.32
C TRP A 120 13.77 6.60 -2.28
N ASP A 121 14.63 6.46 -3.29
CA ASP A 121 15.88 7.23 -3.41
C ASP A 121 15.61 8.74 -3.50
N LEU A 122 14.56 9.16 -4.21
CA LEU A 122 14.13 10.56 -4.26
C LEU A 122 13.73 11.08 -2.86
N TRP A 123 13.00 10.30 -2.08
CA TRP A 123 12.62 10.69 -0.72
C TRP A 123 13.81 10.71 0.24
N HIS A 124 14.70 9.71 0.18
CA HIS A 124 15.94 9.71 0.95
C HIS A 124 16.87 10.89 0.60
N ALA A 125 16.75 11.43 -0.62
CA ALA A 125 17.50 12.60 -1.08
C ALA A 125 16.89 13.95 -0.65
N GLY A 126 15.77 13.95 0.08
CA GLY A 126 15.11 15.17 0.58
C GLY A 126 13.67 15.36 0.11
N GLY A 127 13.14 14.43 -0.69
CA GLY A 127 11.75 14.44 -1.15
C GLY A 127 11.53 15.23 -2.44
N PRO A 128 10.34 15.08 -3.05
CA PRO A 128 9.93 15.87 -4.21
C PRO A 128 9.93 17.38 -3.89
N THR A 129 10.52 18.19 -4.76
CA THR A 129 10.50 19.67 -4.65
C THR A 129 9.51 20.32 -5.62
N GLU A 130 9.00 19.55 -6.58
CA GLU A 130 8.05 19.99 -7.61
C GLU A 130 6.87 19.02 -7.66
N SER A 131 5.68 19.57 -7.88
CA SER A 131 4.45 18.78 -8.05
C SER A 131 4.43 18.10 -9.42
N GLY A 132 3.72 16.97 -9.51
CA GLY A 132 3.48 16.26 -10.77
C GLY A 132 4.59 15.30 -11.18
N LEU A 133 5.61 15.05 -10.35
CA LEU A 133 6.66 14.06 -10.65
C LEU A 133 6.10 12.63 -10.77
N TRP A 134 4.96 12.34 -10.13
CA TRP A 134 4.22 11.08 -10.28
C TRP A 134 3.51 10.92 -11.64
N ALA A 135 3.35 12.00 -12.42
CA ALA A 135 2.57 11.97 -13.66
C ALA A 135 3.15 11.00 -14.70
N GLY A 136 4.48 10.89 -14.74
CA GLY A 136 5.20 9.97 -15.64
C GLY A 136 5.22 8.52 -15.17
N CYS A 137 4.76 8.24 -13.95
CA CYS A 137 4.64 6.88 -13.43
C CYS A 137 3.40 6.19 -14.04
N ASP A 138 3.50 4.87 -14.24
CA ASP A 138 2.31 4.04 -14.45
C ASP A 138 1.52 3.87 -13.14
N ARG A 139 0.39 3.18 -13.24
CA ARG A 139 -0.52 2.95 -12.11
C ARG A 139 0.16 2.28 -10.92
N GLU A 140 0.97 1.26 -11.16
CA GLU A 140 1.69 0.52 -10.11
C GLU A 140 2.70 1.42 -9.40
N LEU A 141 3.49 2.18 -10.16
CA LEU A 141 4.44 3.13 -9.60
C LEU A 141 3.77 4.29 -8.85
N ARG A 142 2.57 4.73 -9.26
CA ARG A 142 1.78 5.71 -8.50
C ARG A 142 1.32 5.14 -7.16
N HIS A 143 0.96 3.86 -7.08
CA HIS A 143 0.68 3.22 -5.79
C HIS A 143 1.90 3.25 -4.86
N HIS A 144 3.09 2.97 -5.40
CA HIS A 144 4.33 3.08 -4.63
C HIS A 144 4.69 4.53 -4.25
N TRP A 145 4.38 5.50 -5.12
CA TRP A 145 4.51 6.93 -4.83
C TRP A 145 3.65 7.32 -3.62
N LEU A 146 2.39 6.86 -3.56
CA LEU A 146 1.50 7.08 -2.42
C LEU A 146 2.04 6.44 -1.14
N GLY A 147 2.65 5.26 -1.24
CA GLY A 147 3.31 4.61 -0.12
C GLY A 147 4.48 5.40 0.44
N ALA A 148 5.32 5.96 -0.42
CA ALA A 148 6.41 6.86 -0.02
C ALA A 148 5.85 8.15 0.59
N ALA A 149 4.86 8.78 -0.05
CA ALA A 149 4.20 9.98 0.48
C ALA A 149 3.62 9.75 1.89
N LEU A 150 2.96 8.61 2.12
CA LEU A 150 2.43 8.24 3.43
C LEU A 150 3.54 8.06 4.47
N ALA A 151 4.58 7.31 4.15
CA ALA A 151 5.67 7.01 5.08
C ALA A 151 6.41 8.29 5.52
N HIS A 152 6.51 9.26 4.61
CA HIS A 152 7.15 10.55 4.85
C HIS A 152 6.17 11.67 5.26
N HIS A 153 4.91 11.34 5.57
CA HIS A 153 3.96 12.33 6.08
C HIS A 153 4.41 12.87 7.43
N ARG A 154 4.41 14.20 7.56
CA ARG A 154 4.84 14.90 8.76
C ARG A 154 3.69 15.12 9.73
N ALA A 155 3.42 14.11 10.55
CA ALA A 155 2.36 14.15 11.57
C ALA A 155 2.57 15.22 12.66
N ASP A 156 3.77 15.81 12.76
CA ASP A 156 4.09 16.93 13.65
C ASP A 156 3.64 18.29 13.12
N VAL A 157 3.38 18.40 11.82
CA VAL A 157 2.92 19.64 11.18
C VAL A 157 1.42 19.82 11.46
N ARG A 158 1.05 21.00 11.96
CA ARG A 158 -0.35 21.35 12.16
C ARG A 158 -1.09 21.43 10.84
N ASP A 159 -2.34 21.02 10.86
CA ASP A 159 -3.24 21.20 9.74
C ASP A 159 -3.39 22.68 9.37
N LYS A 160 -3.57 22.92 8.08
CA LYS A 160 -3.92 24.24 7.56
C LYS A 160 -5.38 24.54 7.93
N PRO A 161 -5.73 25.79 8.24
CA PRO A 161 -7.02 26.15 8.84
C PRO A 161 -8.21 25.81 7.94
N ALA A 162 -9.36 25.56 8.57
CA ALA A 162 -10.62 25.30 7.89
C ALA A 162 -11.06 26.46 6.97
N GLY A 163 -11.88 26.15 5.97
CA GLY A 163 -12.38 27.07 4.95
C GLY A 163 -11.38 27.38 3.84
N ARG A 164 -10.17 26.79 3.88
CA ARG A 164 -9.17 26.97 2.83
C ARG A 164 -9.63 26.34 1.52
N THR A 165 -9.19 26.93 0.41
CA THR A 165 -9.36 26.38 -0.92
C THR A 165 -8.06 25.74 -1.39
N TYR A 166 -8.15 24.50 -1.86
CA TYR A 166 -7.05 23.77 -2.49
C TYR A 166 -7.31 23.66 -3.98
N GLU A 167 -6.26 23.77 -4.78
CA GLU A 167 -6.33 23.55 -6.22
C GLU A 167 -5.72 22.20 -6.56
N LEU A 168 -6.53 21.33 -7.14
CA LEU A 168 -6.13 20.03 -7.62
C LEU A 168 -5.93 20.10 -9.13
N ASP A 169 -4.71 19.73 -9.56
CA ASP A 169 -4.32 19.66 -10.96
C ASP A 169 -4.68 18.29 -11.55
N GLY A 170 -5.71 18.27 -12.39
CA GLY A 170 -6.28 17.04 -12.94
C GLY A 170 -5.64 16.54 -14.23
N ARG A 171 -4.67 17.26 -14.81
CA ARG A 171 -4.13 16.98 -16.16
C ARG A 171 -3.57 15.57 -16.36
N HIS A 172 -3.20 14.89 -15.27
CA HIS A 172 -2.58 13.56 -15.28
C HIS A 172 -3.37 12.50 -14.50
N ILE A 173 -4.62 12.79 -14.10
CA ILE A 173 -5.48 11.83 -13.38
C ILE A 173 -6.11 10.87 -14.38
N THR A 174 -5.36 9.83 -14.76
CA THR A 174 -5.80 8.79 -15.70
C THR A 174 -6.21 7.47 -15.01
N ASP A 175 -6.04 7.40 -13.69
CA ASP A 175 -6.44 6.30 -12.82
C ASP A 175 -6.68 6.83 -11.40
N VAL A 176 -7.19 5.97 -10.53
CA VAL A 176 -7.55 6.34 -9.15
C VAL A 176 -6.32 6.68 -8.32
N GLU A 177 -5.18 6.03 -8.57
CA GLU A 177 -3.91 6.32 -7.91
C GLU A 177 -3.40 7.72 -8.29
N GLY A 178 -3.57 8.13 -9.54
CA GLY A 178 -3.31 9.50 -9.99
C GLY A 178 -4.16 10.54 -9.26
N PHE A 179 -5.43 10.25 -8.98
CA PHE A 179 -6.29 11.14 -8.16
C PHE A 179 -5.71 11.33 -6.76
N TYR A 180 -5.33 10.24 -6.09
CA TYR A 180 -4.76 10.30 -4.76
C TYR A 180 -3.41 11.04 -4.72
N CYS A 181 -2.59 10.90 -5.77
CA CYS A 181 -1.35 11.68 -5.89
C CYS A 181 -1.66 13.18 -6.03
N ALA A 182 -2.60 13.53 -6.90
CA ALA A 182 -2.97 14.91 -7.16
C ALA A 182 -3.58 15.63 -5.93
N ILE A 183 -4.50 14.98 -5.21
CA ILE A 183 -5.09 15.58 -4.00
C ILE A 183 -4.08 15.67 -2.86
N GLY A 184 -3.19 14.68 -2.74
CA GLY A 184 -2.07 14.72 -1.81
C GLY A 184 -1.17 15.93 -2.03
N GLU A 185 -0.84 16.22 -3.29
CA GLU A 185 -0.05 17.39 -3.65
C GLU A 185 -0.80 18.71 -3.48
N ALA A 186 -2.09 18.74 -3.83
CA ALA A 186 -2.94 19.91 -3.64
C ALA A 186 -2.98 20.35 -2.16
N VAL A 187 -3.11 19.38 -1.25
CA VAL A 187 -3.22 19.65 0.18
C VAL A 187 -1.85 19.91 0.81
N ASN A 188 -0.85 19.05 0.54
CA ASN A 188 0.41 19.01 1.30
C ASN A 188 1.65 19.47 0.52
N GLY A 189 1.50 19.89 -0.73
CA GLY A 189 2.62 20.29 -1.59
C GLY A 189 3.28 19.09 -2.28
N PRO A 190 4.38 19.31 -3.01
CA PRO A 190 5.07 18.28 -3.78
C PRO A 190 5.27 16.95 -3.04
N GLY A 191 4.84 15.83 -3.65
CA GLY A 191 4.92 14.51 -3.01
C GLY A 191 4.03 14.31 -1.78
N GLY A 192 3.07 15.21 -1.53
CA GLY A 192 2.20 15.16 -0.36
C GLY A 192 1.24 13.96 -0.36
N TYR A 193 0.86 13.52 0.83
CA TYR A 193 -0.11 12.44 1.03
C TYR A 193 -1.45 13.00 1.50
N PHE A 194 -2.56 12.51 0.93
CA PHE A 194 -3.91 12.78 1.43
C PHE A 194 -4.86 11.62 1.07
N GLY A 195 -4.44 10.40 1.41
CA GLY A 195 -5.19 9.17 1.12
C GLY A 195 -4.64 8.39 -0.07
N TRP A 196 -5.17 7.18 -0.24
CA TRP A 196 -4.80 6.16 -1.24
C TRP A 196 -5.94 5.15 -1.50
N ASN A 197 -7.06 5.32 -0.80
CA ASN A 197 -8.35 4.66 -0.99
C ASN A 197 -9.42 5.53 -0.30
N GLY A 198 -10.71 5.24 -0.49
CA GLY A 198 -11.81 6.04 0.07
C GLY A 198 -11.78 6.14 1.61
N ALA A 199 -11.50 5.04 2.31
CA ALA A 199 -11.44 5.03 3.78
C ALA A 199 -10.27 5.87 4.33
N ALA A 200 -9.12 5.82 3.67
CA ALA A 200 -7.97 6.62 4.03
C ALA A 200 -8.13 8.10 3.67
N LEU A 201 -8.80 8.40 2.56
CA LEU A 201 -9.20 9.77 2.22
C LEU A 201 -10.10 10.34 3.32
N HIS A 202 -11.15 9.61 3.70
CA HIS A 202 -12.02 9.99 4.81
C HIS A 202 -11.24 10.24 6.12
N ALA A 203 -10.33 9.32 6.46
CA ALA A 203 -9.46 9.50 7.63
C ALA A 203 -8.59 10.76 7.53
N CYS A 204 -8.11 11.12 6.34
CA CYS A 204 -7.37 12.36 6.10
C CYS A 204 -8.25 13.60 6.32
N VAL A 205 -9.49 13.55 5.85
CA VAL A 205 -10.46 14.65 6.01
C VAL A 205 -10.79 14.91 7.49
N THR A 206 -10.82 13.88 8.33
CA THR A 206 -11.06 14.06 9.78
C THR A 206 -9.92 14.77 10.55
N GLY A 207 -8.85 15.17 9.86
CA GLY A 207 -7.77 16.00 10.39
C GLY A 207 -6.53 15.20 10.80
N ARG A 208 -5.45 15.94 11.10
CA ARG A 208 -4.05 15.52 11.34
C ARG A 208 -3.27 15.10 10.08
N TRP A 209 -3.82 15.41 8.91
CA TRP A 209 -3.29 15.02 7.62
C TRP A 209 -3.05 16.20 6.68
N GLY A 210 -3.06 17.43 7.19
CA GLY A 210 -2.62 18.62 6.46
C GLY A 210 -3.68 19.69 6.20
N ALA A 211 -4.96 19.36 6.40
CA ALA A 211 -6.09 20.27 6.24
C ALA A 211 -7.13 20.04 7.35
N GLU A 212 -7.59 21.12 7.98
CA GLU A 212 -8.74 21.08 8.88
C GLU A 212 -10.03 21.09 8.05
N TRP A 213 -10.98 20.25 8.47
CA TRP A 213 -12.32 20.21 7.91
C TRP A 213 -13.21 21.35 8.45
N PRO A 214 -14.12 21.94 7.65
CA PRO A 214 -14.34 21.71 6.22
C PRO A 214 -13.39 22.55 5.33
N PHE A 215 -13.19 22.12 4.07
CA PHE A 215 -12.42 22.88 3.07
C PHE A 215 -13.05 22.77 1.67
N ARG A 216 -12.56 23.58 0.73
CA ARG A 216 -13.03 23.64 -0.66
C ARG A 216 -11.96 23.10 -1.61
N LEU A 217 -12.37 22.41 -2.68
CA LEU A 217 -11.49 21.84 -3.68
C LEU A 217 -11.85 22.38 -5.08
N ILE A 218 -10.92 23.07 -5.72
CA ILE A 218 -11.03 23.42 -7.14
C ILE A 218 -10.31 22.33 -7.94
N TRP A 219 -11.05 21.54 -8.70
CA TRP A 219 -10.50 20.49 -9.55
C TRP A 219 -10.39 21.00 -10.99
N ARG A 220 -9.16 21.33 -11.41
CA ARG A 220 -8.86 21.77 -12.77
C ARG A 220 -8.63 20.58 -13.69
N ASP A 221 -9.06 20.68 -14.95
CA ASP A 221 -8.89 19.64 -15.96
C ASP A 221 -9.59 18.32 -15.56
N ALA A 222 -10.72 18.43 -14.85
CA ALA A 222 -11.47 17.29 -14.32
C ALA A 222 -11.99 16.33 -15.40
N GLU A 223 -12.14 16.80 -16.63
CA GLU A 223 -12.57 16.00 -17.79
C GLU A 223 -11.60 14.86 -18.13
N VAL A 224 -10.31 14.99 -17.79
CA VAL A 224 -9.34 13.88 -17.92
C VAL A 224 -9.79 12.73 -17.03
N ALA A 225 -10.02 13.01 -15.73
CA ALA A 225 -10.47 12.00 -14.80
C ALA A 225 -11.83 11.43 -15.18
N ARG A 226 -12.78 12.29 -15.61
CA ARG A 226 -14.10 11.85 -16.10
C ARG A 226 -14.01 10.85 -17.25
N THR A 227 -13.05 11.04 -18.16
CA THR A 227 -12.85 10.18 -19.33
C THR A 227 -12.23 8.83 -18.93
N HIS A 228 -11.32 8.82 -17.95
CA HIS A 228 -10.51 7.65 -17.64
C HIS A 228 -11.02 6.81 -16.46
N LEU A 229 -11.64 7.42 -15.45
CA LEU A 229 -12.09 6.75 -14.23
C LEU A 229 -13.56 6.32 -14.40
N VAL A 230 -13.75 5.37 -15.32
CA VAL A 230 -15.06 4.79 -15.65
C VAL A 230 -15.24 3.44 -14.98
N ALA A 231 -16.50 3.04 -14.76
CA ALA A 231 -16.81 1.76 -14.11
C ALA A 231 -16.17 0.58 -14.85
N GLY A 232 -15.38 -0.21 -14.14
CA GLY A 232 -14.90 -1.50 -14.61
C GLY A 232 -16.01 -2.55 -14.63
N ALA A 233 -15.84 -3.62 -15.41
CA ALA A 233 -16.79 -4.72 -15.45
C ALA A 233 -16.70 -5.58 -14.16
N GLY A 234 -17.43 -5.20 -13.11
CA GLY A 234 -17.69 -6.04 -11.94
C GLY A 234 -17.69 -5.31 -10.59
N PRO A 235 -18.25 -5.93 -9.52
CA PRO A 235 -18.16 -5.41 -8.16
C PRO A 235 -16.69 -5.40 -7.68
N GLY A 236 -16.25 -4.30 -7.07
CA GLY A 236 -14.89 -4.18 -6.52
C GLY A 236 -13.82 -3.66 -7.50
N GLY A 237 -14.24 -3.06 -8.62
CA GLY A 237 -13.32 -2.35 -9.52
C GLY A 237 -12.72 -1.07 -8.90
N PRO A 238 -11.75 -0.43 -9.58
CA PRO A 238 -11.22 0.87 -9.17
C PRO A 238 -12.32 1.91 -9.10
N ALA A 239 -12.16 2.89 -8.20
CA ALA A 239 -13.13 3.96 -8.02
C ALA A 239 -13.34 4.76 -9.32
N THR A 240 -14.59 5.05 -9.61
CA THR A 240 -15.00 5.90 -10.72
C THR A 240 -14.95 7.38 -10.34
N PHE A 241 -14.97 8.25 -11.35
CA PHE A 241 -15.04 9.70 -11.15
C PHE A 241 -16.24 10.11 -10.29
N ASP A 242 -17.41 9.53 -10.55
CA ASP A 242 -18.65 9.85 -9.82
C ASP A 242 -18.61 9.33 -8.37
N GLU A 243 -18.01 8.16 -8.13
CA GLU A 243 -17.80 7.65 -6.76
C GLU A 243 -16.85 8.55 -5.96
N ILE A 244 -15.78 9.05 -6.59
CA ILE A 244 -14.87 10.00 -5.93
C ILE A 244 -15.61 11.28 -5.56
N LEU A 245 -16.43 11.84 -6.46
CA LEU A 245 -17.24 13.03 -6.16
C LEU A 245 -18.25 12.74 -5.04
N GLN A 246 -18.84 11.55 -5.03
CA GLN A 246 -19.75 11.13 -3.97
C GLN A 246 -19.03 11.09 -2.62
N TRP A 247 -17.84 10.48 -2.52
CA TRP A 247 -17.07 10.45 -1.28
C TRP A 247 -16.72 11.85 -0.77
N LEU A 248 -16.26 12.73 -1.67
CA LEU A 248 -15.96 14.13 -1.32
C LEU A 248 -17.22 14.86 -0.83
N ALA A 249 -18.39 14.61 -1.44
CA ALA A 249 -19.65 15.20 -1.02
C ALA A 249 -20.16 14.65 0.32
N GLU A 250 -20.00 13.35 0.58
CA GLU A 250 -20.30 12.70 1.86
C GLU A 250 -19.44 13.29 2.99
N ASP A 251 -18.19 13.61 2.68
CA ASP A 251 -17.25 14.31 3.55
C ASP A 251 -17.47 15.84 3.61
N GLN A 252 -18.54 16.34 2.99
CA GLN A 252 -18.90 17.77 2.95
C GLN A 252 -17.80 18.69 2.38
N ILE A 253 -16.98 18.17 1.46
CA ILE A 253 -16.01 18.95 0.70
C ILE A 253 -16.73 19.57 -0.51
N GLU A 254 -16.72 20.89 -0.58
CA GLU A 254 -17.25 21.60 -1.74
C GLU A 254 -16.27 21.47 -2.92
N VAL A 255 -16.70 20.82 -4.00
CA VAL A 255 -15.89 20.62 -5.22
C VAL A 255 -16.38 21.55 -6.33
N GLU A 256 -15.48 22.38 -6.85
CA GLU A 256 -15.68 23.19 -8.05
C GLU A 256 -14.89 22.57 -9.21
N LEU A 257 -15.58 22.05 -10.22
CA LEU A 257 -14.96 21.48 -11.42
C LEU A 257 -14.65 22.58 -12.44
N ARG A 258 -13.43 22.59 -12.99
CA ARG A 258 -12.94 23.54 -14.00
C ARG A 258 -12.22 22.85 -15.15
#